data_AF-D6PLD6-F1
#
_entry.id   AF-D6PLD6-F1
#
_cell.length_a   1.000
_cell.length_b   1.000
_cell.length_c   1.000
_cell.angle_alpha   90.00
_cell.angle_beta   90.00
_cell.angle_gamma   90.00
#
_symmetry.space_group_name_H-M   'P 1'
#
loop_
_entity.id
_entity.type
_entity.pdbx_description
1 polymer ?
#
loop_
_entity_poly.entity_id
_entity_poly.type
_entity_poly.pdbx_seq_one_letter_code
_entity_poly.pdbx_strand_id
1 'polypeptide(L)'
;MQAIHVLSLKYGFRIIEDASHAIGGHYRDEPIGNCRYSDITVFSFHPVKVVTTGEGGMCVTNDTELADRMKLYRTHGITNTPGQMHPRPVEEIWNYQQIDLGYNYRMTDLEAALGFSQMKRLDEFVAKRHAVARRYNEMLQDLPVITPWQHPDGYSGMHLYVIRLELEKIRMTQQEVYSSMLERGIGVNLHYIPVYRQPYYKKMGFQAGYCPVAEEYYHSALSIPLFPGLEEIQQDRVIDTLTSIDKGN
;
A
#
# COMPACT_ATOMS: atom_id res chain seq x y z
N MET A 1 -2.52 13.38 -7.40
CA MET A 1 -3.27 13.92 -6.24
C MET A 1 -3.88 15.29 -6.49
N GLN A 2 -3.18 16.24 -7.12
CA GLN A 2 -3.70 17.61 -7.33
C GLN A 2 -5.09 17.65 -7.99
N ALA A 3 -5.29 16.88 -9.07
CA ALA A 3 -6.59 16.83 -9.76
C ALA A 3 -7.72 16.31 -8.86
N ILE A 4 -7.46 15.31 -8.01
CA ILE A 4 -8.44 14.76 -7.05
C ILE A 4 -8.81 15.83 -6.01
N HIS A 5 -7.81 16.58 -5.50
CA HIS A 5 -8.04 17.68 -4.58
C HIS A 5 -8.88 18.80 -5.20
N VAL A 6 -8.65 19.16 -6.48
CA VAL A 6 -9.51 20.14 -7.17
C VAL A 6 -10.97 19.66 -7.23
N LEU A 7 -11.20 18.36 -7.46
CA LEU A 7 -12.55 17.79 -7.44
C LEU A 7 -13.15 17.81 -6.03
N SER A 8 -12.34 17.61 -4.98
CA SER A 8 -12.82 17.62 -3.60
C SER A 8 -13.29 19.00 -3.18
N LEU A 9 -12.59 20.06 -3.61
CA LEU A 9 -13.03 21.44 -3.42
C LEU A 9 -14.33 21.74 -4.19
N LYS A 10 -14.45 21.23 -5.42
CA LYS A 10 -15.63 21.46 -6.26
C LYS A 10 -16.88 20.77 -5.70
N TYR A 11 -16.75 19.53 -5.22
CA TYR A 11 -17.89 18.69 -4.85
C TYR A 11 -18.05 18.50 -3.33
N GLY A 12 -17.16 19.06 -2.51
CA GLY A 12 -17.28 19.10 -1.05
C GLY A 12 -17.03 17.76 -0.35
N PHE A 13 -16.12 16.92 -0.85
CA PHE A 13 -15.75 15.66 -0.20
C PHE A 13 -14.37 15.73 0.47
N ARG A 14 -14.15 14.83 1.43
CA ARG A 14 -12.86 14.65 2.12
C ARG A 14 -12.01 13.58 1.43
N ILE A 15 -10.70 13.71 1.51
CA ILE A 15 -9.73 12.79 0.90
C ILE A 15 -8.93 12.11 2.02
N ILE A 16 -9.00 10.78 2.02
CA ILE A 16 -8.09 9.93 2.79
C ILE A 16 -7.19 9.20 1.78
N GLU A 17 -5.88 9.45 1.85
CA GLU A 17 -4.89 8.71 1.08
C GLU A 17 -4.58 7.38 1.76
N ASP A 18 -4.87 6.26 1.10
CA ASP A 18 -4.31 4.96 1.49
C ASP A 18 -2.89 4.83 0.91
N ALA A 19 -1.91 5.21 1.72
CA ALA A 19 -0.49 5.13 1.43
C ALA A 19 0.16 3.87 2.02
N SER A 20 -0.61 2.79 2.24
CA SER A 20 -0.12 1.54 2.82
C SER A 20 1.11 0.93 2.12
N HIS A 21 1.31 1.26 0.84
CA HIS A 21 2.45 0.80 0.02
C HIS A 21 3.43 1.90 -0.37
N ALA A 22 3.21 3.14 0.08
CA ALA A 22 3.79 4.31 -0.58
C ALA A 22 4.82 5.05 0.28
N ILE A 23 5.14 4.55 1.48
CA ILE A 23 6.19 5.15 2.32
C ILE A 23 7.53 5.23 1.59
N GLY A 24 8.22 6.37 1.74
CA GLY A 24 9.46 6.69 1.02
C GLY A 24 9.25 7.15 -0.44
N GLY A 25 8.02 7.19 -0.92
CA GLY A 25 7.66 7.79 -2.21
C GLY A 25 7.46 9.30 -2.14
N HIS A 26 7.43 9.93 -3.31
CA HIS A 26 7.19 11.36 -3.49
C HIS A 26 6.14 11.63 -4.57
N TYR A 27 5.46 12.76 -4.47
CA TYR A 27 4.64 13.33 -5.54
C TYR A 27 4.98 14.82 -5.67
N ARG A 28 5.49 15.21 -6.83
CA ARG A 28 5.99 16.56 -7.15
C ARG A 28 7.02 17.04 -6.13
N ASP A 29 8.05 16.21 -5.93
CA ASP A 29 9.17 16.44 -5.02
C ASP A 29 8.81 16.56 -3.53
N GLU A 30 7.57 16.26 -3.17
CA GLU A 30 7.10 16.26 -1.80
C GLU A 30 6.83 14.83 -1.30
N PRO A 31 7.16 14.50 -0.04
CA PRO A 31 6.99 13.16 0.47
C PRO A 31 5.51 12.80 0.56
N ILE A 32 5.17 11.57 0.17
CA ILE A 32 3.84 11.00 0.40
C ILE A 32 3.57 11.01 1.92
N GLY A 33 2.36 11.39 2.31
CA GLY A 33 1.98 11.57 3.72
C GLY A 33 2.12 13.01 4.24
N ASN A 34 2.58 13.96 3.43
CA ASN A 34 2.60 15.35 3.85
C ASN A 34 1.22 16.02 3.88
N CYS A 35 0.17 15.32 3.46
CA CYS A 35 -1.22 15.79 3.42
C CYS A 35 -1.41 17.15 2.73
N ARG A 36 -0.66 17.44 1.66
CA ARG A 36 -0.87 18.64 0.86
C ARG A 36 -2.19 18.62 0.09
N TYR A 37 -2.60 17.44 -0.36
CA TYR A 37 -3.78 17.24 -1.20
C TYR A 37 -4.85 16.37 -0.54
N SER A 38 -4.67 16.00 0.72
CA SER A 38 -5.55 15.11 1.48
C SER A 38 -5.77 15.62 2.90
N ASP A 39 -6.88 15.20 3.49
CA ASP A 39 -7.18 15.50 4.90
C ASP A 39 -6.41 14.55 5.82
N ILE A 40 -6.31 13.27 5.44
CA ILE A 40 -5.57 12.23 6.18
C ILE A 40 -4.80 11.37 5.19
N THR A 41 -3.58 10.95 5.55
CA THR A 41 -2.87 9.85 4.88
C THR A 41 -2.65 8.71 5.87
N VAL A 42 -2.84 7.47 5.42
CA VAL A 42 -2.70 6.25 6.22
C VAL A 42 -1.55 5.40 5.69
N PHE A 43 -0.67 4.94 6.57
CA PHE A 43 0.42 4.01 6.29
C PHE A 43 0.20 2.68 7.00
N SER A 44 0.70 1.61 6.39
CA SER A 44 0.77 0.27 6.98
C SER A 44 2.23 -0.09 7.24
N PHE A 45 2.47 -0.75 8.36
CA PHE A 45 3.77 -1.27 8.79
C PHE A 45 3.73 -2.79 9.03
N HIS A 46 2.89 -3.49 8.27
CA HIS A 46 2.87 -4.96 8.21
C HIS A 46 4.23 -5.50 7.69
N PRO A 47 4.65 -6.75 7.98
CA PRO A 47 6.00 -7.26 7.66
C PRO A 47 6.35 -7.27 6.18
N VAL A 48 5.35 -7.26 5.31
CA VAL A 48 5.57 -7.22 3.85
C VAL A 48 5.90 -5.82 3.33
N LYS A 49 5.62 -4.76 4.09
CA LYS A 49 5.78 -3.36 3.65
C LYS A 49 7.26 -2.95 3.60
N VAL A 50 7.53 -1.76 3.05
CA VAL A 50 8.91 -1.23 2.92
C VAL A 50 9.56 -1.07 4.29
N VAL A 51 8.79 -0.63 5.27
CA VAL A 51 9.14 -0.54 6.69
C VAL A 51 8.11 -1.34 7.49
N THR A 52 8.55 -2.02 8.54
CA THR A 52 7.67 -2.84 9.39
C THR A 52 7.79 -2.49 10.88
N THR A 53 6.70 -2.69 11.60
CA THR A 53 6.63 -2.69 13.06
C THR A 53 6.21 -4.07 13.61
N GLY A 54 6.25 -5.13 12.79
CA GLY A 54 5.63 -6.40 13.08
C GLY A 54 4.16 -6.36 12.67
N GLU A 55 3.33 -5.64 13.41
CA GLU A 55 2.02 -5.17 12.95
C GLU A 55 1.91 -3.69 13.27
N GLY A 56 1.09 -2.95 12.51
CA GLY A 56 0.83 -1.54 12.82
C GLY A 56 0.56 -0.66 11.61
N GLY A 57 0.37 0.61 11.92
CA GLY A 57 0.13 1.66 10.94
C GLY A 57 0.23 3.05 11.56
N MET A 58 0.09 4.06 10.70
CA MET A 58 0.14 5.46 11.10
C MET A 58 -0.89 6.24 10.31
N CYS A 59 -1.59 7.16 10.97
CA CYS A 59 -2.38 8.19 10.30
C CYS A 59 -1.70 9.54 10.51
N VAL A 60 -1.56 10.32 9.45
CA VAL A 60 -0.98 11.67 9.47
C VAL A 60 -1.97 12.68 8.89
N THR A 61 -1.91 13.92 9.36
CA THR A 61 -2.77 15.03 8.94
C THR A 61 -2.10 16.35 9.27
N ASN A 62 -2.45 17.41 8.53
CA ASN A 62 -2.09 18.79 8.84
C ASN A 62 -3.18 19.51 9.66
N ASP A 63 -4.35 18.88 9.85
CA ASP A 63 -5.49 19.43 10.59
C ASP A 63 -5.39 19.01 12.07
N THR A 64 -5.24 20.01 12.95
CA THR A 64 -5.12 19.77 14.39
C THR A 64 -6.37 19.17 15.00
N GLU A 65 -7.56 19.52 14.49
CA GLU A 65 -8.82 18.95 14.96
C GLU A 65 -8.90 17.46 14.60
N LEU A 66 -8.56 17.09 13.36
CA LEU A 66 -8.49 15.68 12.97
C LEU A 66 -7.43 14.91 13.76
N ALA A 67 -6.27 15.51 14.01
CA ALA A 67 -5.21 14.90 14.81
C ALA A 67 -5.68 14.57 16.24
N ASP A 68 -6.37 15.51 16.88
CA ASP A 68 -6.87 15.34 18.25
C ASP A 68 -8.02 14.31 18.31
N ARG A 69 -8.91 14.31 17.32
CA ARG A 69 -9.95 13.29 17.19
C ARG A 69 -9.37 11.90 16.97
N MET A 70 -8.35 11.75 16.11
CA MET A 70 -7.67 10.47 15.90
C MET A 70 -6.98 9.96 17.18
N LYS A 71 -6.34 10.85 17.95
CA LYS A 71 -5.74 10.47 19.25
C LYS A 71 -6.79 10.00 20.26
N LEU A 72 -7.92 10.72 20.33
CA LEU A 72 -9.05 10.39 21.19
C LEU A 72 -9.64 9.02 20.83
N TYR A 73 -9.96 8.80 19.56
CA TYR A 73 -10.56 7.55 19.07
C TYR A 73 -9.61 6.36 19.11
N ARG A 74 -8.29 6.55 19.00
CA ARG A 74 -7.31 5.48 19.18
C ARG A 74 -7.28 4.91 20.60
N THR A 75 -7.76 5.68 21.58
CA THR A 75 -7.70 5.35 23.00
C THR A 75 -9.09 5.45 23.65
N HIS A 76 -10.02 4.64 23.15
CA HIS A 76 -11.37 4.43 23.71
C HIS A 76 -12.25 5.68 23.81
N GLY A 77 -11.84 6.83 23.25
CA GLY A 77 -12.55 8.09 23.43
C GLY A 77 -12.26 8.75 24.78
N ILE A 78 -11.13 8.41 25.41
CA ILE A 78 -10.73 8.91 26.74
C ILE A 78 -9.83 10.14 26.62
N THR A 79 -10.15 11.18 27.39
CA THR A 79 -9.28 12.33 27.64
C THR A 79 -8.96 12.46 29.12
N ASN A 80 -7.76 12.94 29.44
CA ASN A 80 -7.35 13.39 30.77
C ASN A 80 -7.14 14.91 30.82
N THR A 81 -7.53 15.63 29.77
CA THR A 81 -7.36 17.08 29.66
C THR A 81 -8.51 17.79 30.39
N PRO A 82 -8.26 18.54 31.48
CA PRO A 82 -9.33 19.13 32.29
C PRO A 82 -10.32 20.00 31.52
N GLY A 83 -9.86 20.78 30.54
CA GLY A 83 -10.73 21.64 29.72
C GLY A 83 -11.65 20.90 28.74
N GLN A 84 -11.45 19.60 28.53
CA GLN A 84 -12.28 18.76 27.67
C GLN A 84 -13.25 17.88 28.46
N MET A 85 -13.09 17.78 29.78
CA MET A 85 -13.91 16.94 30.64
C MET A 85 -15.20 17.66 31.03
N HIS A 86 -16.29 16.89 31.14
CA HIS A 86 -17.55 17.39 31.67
C HIS A 86 -17.45 17.62 33.19
N PRO A 87 -18.12 18.66 33.72
CA PRO A 87 -18.17 18.92 35.16
C PRO A 87 -18.66 17.70 35.96
N ARG A 88 -18.08 17.52 37.14
CA ARG A 88 -18.42 16.46 38.10
C ARG A 88 -18.47 17.04 39.52
N PRO A 89 -19.14 16.36 40.47
CA PRO A 89 -19.11 16.75 41.88
C PRO A 89 -17.67 16.91 42.40
N VAL A 90 -17.43 17.90 43.26
CA VAL A 90 -16.08 18.29 43.71
C VAL A 90 -15.46 17.21 44.60
N GLU A 91 -16.30 16.42 45.25
CA GLU A 91 -15.96 15.28 46.09
C GLU A 91 -15.56 14.01 45.32
N GLU A 92 -15.74 13.98 44.00
CA GLU A 92 -15.38 12.82 43.16
C GLU A 92 -14.02 13.02 42.45
N ILE A 93 -13.18 11.99 42.45
CA ILE A 93 -11.91 12.00 41.73
C ILE A 93 -12.13 11.57 40.28
N TRP A 94 -11.91 12.49 39.34
CA TRP A 94 -11.93 12.23 37.89
C TRP A 94 -10.62 12.68 37.25
N ASN A 95 -9.67 11.75 37.11
CA ASN A 95 -8.38 11.98 36.43
C ASN A 95 -8.42 11.67 34.93
N TYR A 96 -9.51 11.10 34.42
CA TYR A 96 -9.84 10.95 33.01
C TYR A 96 -11.35 10.79 32.81
N GLN A 97 -11.84 11.05 31.60
CA GLN A 97 -13.21 10.78 31.19
C GLN A 97 -13.25 10.20 29.78
N GLN A 98 -14.07 9.18 29.58
CA GLN A 98 -14.49 8.78 28.25
C GLN A 98 -15.59 9.75 27.78
N ILE A 99 -15.24 10.61 26.83
CA ILE A 99 -16.12 11.67 26.32
C ILE A 99 -16.74 11.33 24.96
N ASP A 100 -16.29 10.23 24.33
CA ASP A 100 -16.83 9.72 23.08
C ASP A 100 -16.63 8.20 22.98
N LEU A 101 -17.20 7.53 21.97
CA LEU A 101 -16.96 6.12 21.69
C LEU A 101 -15.74 5.96 20.77
N GLY A 102 -14.60 5.54 21.34
CA GLY A 102 -13.41 5.18 20.58
C GLY A 102 -13.12 3.67 20.54
N TYR A 103 -11.89 3.35 20.15
CA TYR A 103 -11.37 2.01 19.92
C TYR A 103 -10.06 1.78 20.68
N ASN A 104 -9.57 0.54 20.66
CA ASN A 104 -8.24 0.19 21.13
C ASN A 104 -7.28 -0.03 19.96
N TYR A 105 -6.75 1.06 19.39
CA TYR A 105 -5.84 1.02 18.22
C TYR A 105 -4.43 1.52 18.56
N ARG A 106 -4.04 1.45 19.83
CA ARG A 106 -2.70 1.89 20.27
C ARG A 106 -1.64 0.90 19.79
N MET A 107 -0.54 1.44 19.28
CA MET A 107 0.71 0.72 19.05
C MET A 107 1.47 0.58 20.38
N THR A 108 2.21 -0.51 20.54
CA THR A 108 3.11 -0.74 21.68
C THR A 108 4.48 -0.08 21.48
N ASP A 109 5.20 0.19 22.56
CA ASP A 109 6.57 0.72 22.48
C ASP A 109 7.55 -0.24 21.79
N LEU A 110 7.29 -1.56 21.84
CA LEU A 110 8.11 -2.56 21.13
C LEU A 110 7.95 -2.43 19.60
N GLU A 111 6.71 -2.34 19.12
CA GLU A 111 6.39 -2.09 17.71
C GLU A 111 6.99 -0.75 17.26
N ALA A 112 6.84 0.29 18.07
CA ALA A 112 7.39 1.62 17.80
C ALA A 112 8.92 1.62 17.73
N ALA A 113 9.61 0.90 18.62
CA ALA A 113 11.06 0.78 18.61
C ALA A 113 11.58 0.09 17.34
N LEU A 114 10.90 -0.98 16.89
CA LEU A 114 11.21 -1.65 15.62
C LEU A 114 11.00 -0.69 14.44
N GLY A 115 9.86 -0.01 14.37
CA GLY A 115 9.57 0.97 13.33
C GLY A 115 10.59 2.10 13.29
N PHE A 116 10.97 2.65 14.44
CA PHE A 116 11.98 3.69 14.53
C PHE A 116 13.34 3.24 13.97
N SER A 117 13.76 2.01 14.26
CA SER A 117 14.99 1.42 13.70
C SER A 117 14.90 1.26 12.17
N GLN A 118 13.76 0.78 11.66
CA GLN A 118 13.51 0.61 10.23
C GLN A 118 13.46 1.95 9.47
N MET A 119 12.83 2.97 10.05
CA MET A 119 12.70 4.31 9.44
C MET A 119 14.04 4.98 9.17
N LYS A 120 15.07 4.72 9.98
CA LYS A 120 16.44 5.21 9.74
C LYS A 120 17.07 4.66 8.45
N ARG A 121 16.50 3.61 7.88
CA ARG A 121 16.97 2.90 6.69
C ARG A 121 15.99 3.00 5.52
N LEU A 122 14.97 3.86 5.63
CA LEU A 122 13.93 3.98 4.61
C LEU A 122 14.53 4.27 3.22
N ASP A 123 15.41 5.27 3.12
CA ASP A 123 16.04 5.65 1.85
C ASP A 123 16.90 4.51 1.27
N GLU A 124 17.63 3.79 2.14
CA GLU A 124 18.40 2.59 1.76
C GLU A 124 17.48 1.51 1.16
N PHE A 125 16.35 1.22 1.80
CA PHE A 125 15.40 0.21 1.34
C PHE A 125 14.74 0.60 0.02
N VAL A 126 14.34 1.86 -0.12
CA VAL A 126 13.74 2.36 -1.37
C VAL A 126 14.77 2.31 -2.50
N ALA A 127 16.00 2.78 -2.26
CA ALA A 127 17.06 2.75 -3.26
C ALA A 127 17.38 1.32 -3.75
N LYS A 128 17.47 0.35 -2.83
CA LYS A 128 17.68 -1.08 -3.17
C LYS A 128 16.53 -1.66 -3.98
N ARG A 129 15.28 -1.36 -3.61
CA ARG A 129 14.09 -1.80 -4.38
C ARG A 129 14.08 -1.22 -5.78
N HIS A 130 14.46 0.04 -5.95
CA HIS A 130 14.61 0.65 -7.28
C HIS A 130 15.75 0.04 -8.09
N ALA A 131 16.87 -0.37 -7.46
CA ALA A 131 17.94 -1.07 -8.16
C ALA A 131 17.47 -2.41 -8.75
N VAL A 132 16.74 -3.20 -7.96
CA VAL A 132 16.09 -4.44 -8.43
C VAL A 132 15.10 -4.15 -9.56
N ALA A 133 14.22 -3.15 -9.39
CA ALA A 133 13.23 -2.78 -10.40
C ALA A 133 13.86 -2.34 -11.73
N ARG A 134 14.98 -1.60 -11.70
CA ARG A 134 15.70 -1.20 -12.92
C ARG A 134 16.23 -2.41 -13.69
N ARG A 135 16.84 -3.38 -12.99
CA ARG A 135 17.30 -4.62 -13.64
C ARG A 135 16.12 -5.37 -14.27
N TYR A 136 14.98 -5.47 -13.60
CA TYR A 136 13.79 -6.05 -14.23
C TYR A 136 13.31 -5.26 -15.45
N ASN A 137 13.31 -3.93 -15.42
CA ASN A 137 12.93 -3.11 -16.57
C ASN A 137 13.83 -3.40 -17.79
N GLU A 138 15.14 -3.54 -17.57
CA GLU A 138 16.12 -3.83 -18.62
C GLU A 138 15.96 -5.26 -19.15
N MET A 139 15.84 -6.25 -18.26
CA MET A 139 15.87 -7.67 -18.62
C MET A 139 14.53 -8.18 -19.19
N LEU A 140 13.41 -7.50 -18.91
CA LEU A 140 12.08 -7.93 -19.35
C LEU A 140 11.61 -7.22 -20.63
N GLN A 141 12.39 -6.28 -21.19
CA GLN A 141 11.96 -5.44 -22.32
C GLN A 141 11.56 -6.21 -23.59
N ASP A 142 12.19 -7.38 -23.83
CA ASP A 142 11.96 -8.22 -25.02
C ASP A 142 11.01 -9.41 -24.73
N LEU A 143 10.44 -9.46 -23.53
CA LEU A 143 9.45 -10.46 -23.14
C LEU A 143 8.03 -9.90 -23.37
N PRO A 144 7.04 -10.79 -23.59
CA PRO A 144 5.64 -10.39 -23.80
C PRO A 144 4.97 -9.99 -22.47
N VAL A 145 5.54 -8.98 -21.81
CA VAL A 145 5.10 -8.44 -20.53
C VAL A 145 5.22 -6.91 -20.53
N ILE A 146 4.27 -6.25 -19.86
CA ILE A 146 4.31 -4.82 -19.59
C ILE A 146 4.87 -4.63 -18.18
N THR A 147 5.95 -3.87 -18.06
CA THR A 147 6.56 -3.53 -16.77
C THR A 147 5.82 -2.37 -16.08
N PRO A 148 5.95 -2.22 -14.75
CA PRO A 148 5.35 -1.09 -14.03
C PRO A 148 5.78 0.26 -14.60
N TRP A 149 4.80 1.11 -14.93
CA TRP A 149 5.04 2.50 -15.28
C TRP A 149 5.03 3.41 -14.06
N GLN A 150 5.91 4.41 -14.05
CA GLN A 150 5.98 5.45 -13.02
C GLN A 150 5.70 6.81 -13.65
N HIS A 151 4.76 7.55 -13.08
CA HIS A 151 4.44 8.89 -13.54
C HIS A 151 5.63 9.83 -13.31
N PRO A 152 5.96 10.77 -14.23
CA PRO A 152 7.09 11.70 -14.07
C PRO A 152 7.05 12.55 -12.80
N ASP A 153 5.86 13.03 -12.42
CA ASP A 153 5.65 13.72 -11.13
C ASP A 153 5.78 12.83 -9.88
N GLY A 154 6.04 11.52 -10.01
CA GLY A 154 6.01 10.59 -8.90
C GLY A 154 7.35 9.87 -8.69
N TYR A 155 7.69 9.64 -7.43
CA TYR A 155 8.73 8.68 -7.05
C TYR A 155 8.08 7.57 -6.22
N SER A 156 8.11 6.33 -6.69
CA SER A 156 7.47 5.22 -5.99
C SER A 156 8.30 4.75 -4.78
N GLY A 157 7.66 4.35 -3.68
CA GLY A 157 8.32 3.57 -2.63
C GLY A 157 8.74 2.16 -3.10
N MET A 158 8.33 1.77 -4.31
CA MET A 158 8.66 0.53 -5.01
C MET A 158 8.38 -0.70 -4.12
N HIS A 159 7.17 -0.74 -3.55
CA HIS A 159 6.74 -1.83 -2.67
C HIS A 159 6.57 -3.16 -3.41
N LEU A 160 6.02 -3.12 -4.63
CA LEU A 160 5.76 -4.28 -5.49
C LEU A 160 6.28 -4.02 -6.89
N TYR A 161 6.68 -5.10 -7.58
CA TYR A 161 6.94 -5.09 -9.01
C TYR A 161 5.88 -5.95 -9.69
N VAL A 162 4.86 -5.29 -10.25
CA VAL A 162 3.71 -5.97 -10.87
C VAL A 162 3.82 -5.87 -12.39
N ILE A 163 4.16 -6.99 -13.03
CA ILE A 163 4.10 -7.09 -14.49
C ILE A 163 2.67 -7.36 -14.94
N ARG A 164 2.34 -7.02 -16.19
CA ARG A 164 1.14 -7.52 -16.87
C ARG A 164 1.56 -8.41 -18.03
N LEU A 165 1.02 -9.61 -18.11
CA LEU A 165 1.26 -10.51 -19.24
C LEU A 165 0.51 -10.00 -20.48
N GLU A 166 1.19 -9.94 -21.62
CA GLU A 166 0.56 -9.71 -22.93
C GLU A 166 -0.01 -11.04 -23.43
N LEU A 167 -1.17 -11.42 -22.89
CA LEU A 167 -1.80 -12.74 -23.07
C LEU A 167 -2.05 -13.08 -24.55
N GLU A 168 -2.20 -12.08 -25.41
CA GLU A 168 -2.36 -12.23 -26.86
C GLU A 168 -1.07 -12.64 -27.58
N LYS A 169 0.10 -12.51 -26.94
CA LYS A 169 1.43 -12.86 -27.48
C LYS A 169 1.98 -14.17 -26.92
N ILE A 170 1.27 -14.83 -26.01
CA ILE A 170 1.68 -16.08 -25.38
C ILE A 170 0.59 -17.15 -25.53
N ARG A 171 0.99 -18.42 -25.46
CA ARG A 171 0.04 -19.55 -25.52
C ARG A 171 -0.49 -19.97 -24.16
N MET A 172 0.11 -19.44 -23.09
CA MET A 172 -0.24 -19.76 -21.71
C MET A 172 -1.23 -18.74 -21.17
N THR A 173 -2.19 -19.22 -20.39
CA THR A 173 -3.04 -18.40 -19.53
C THR A 173 -2.25 -17.81 -18.37
N GLN A 174 -2.76 -16.73 -17.75
CA GLN A 174 -2.20 -16.18 -16.52
C GLN A 174 -2.07 -17.25 -15.42
N GLN A 175 -3.06 -18.15 -15.31
CA GLN A 175 -3.04 -19.23 -14.31
C GLN A 175 -1.90 -20.22 -14.57
N GLU A 176 -1.67 -20.61 -15.82
CA GLU A 176 -0.57 -21.53 -16.16
C GLU A 176 0.80 -20.88 -15.91
N VAL A 177 0.96 -19.60 -16.22
CA VAL A 177 2.18 -18.85 -15.87
C VAL A 177 2.35 -18.80 -14.35
N TYR A 178 1.30 -18.46 -13.61
CA TYR A 178 1.33 -18.43 -12.14
C TYR A 178 1.74 -19.78 -11.54
N SER A 179 1.13 -20.89 -11.98
CA SER A 179 1.48 -22.24 -11.54
C SER A 179 2.92 -22.60 -11.89
N SER A 180 3.37 -22.30 -13.10
CA SER A 180 4.74 -22.56 -13.57
C SER A 180 5.81 -21.87 -12.70
N MET A 181 5.55 -20.65 -12.26
CA MET A 181 6.41 -19.90 -11.33
C MET A 181 6.49 -20.61 -9.96
N LEU A 182 5.34 -21.01 -9.41
CA LEU A 182 5.28 -21.70 -8.11
C LEU A 182 5.97 -23.06 -8.15
N GLU A 183 5.78 -23.86 -9.21
CA GLU A 183 6.42 -25.16 -9.39
C GLU A 183 7.95 -25.06 -9.42
N ARG A 184 8.50 -23.92 -9.86
CA ARG A 184 9.94 -23.61 -9.87
C ARG A 184 10.43 -22.98 -8.57
N GLY A 185 9.57 -22.92 -7.54
CA GLY A 185 9.88 -22.37 -6.23
C GLY A 185 9.94 -20.84 -6.19
N ILE A 186 9.29 -20.16 -7.15
CA ILE A 186 9.26 -18.69 -7.22
C ILE A 186 7.90 -18.21 -6.71
N GLY A 187 7.91 -17.59 -5.53
CA GLY A 187 6.71 -16.98 -4.95
C GLY A 187 6.21 -15.82 -5.81
N VAL A 188 5.00 -15.95 -6.34
CA VAL A 188 4.29 -14.90 -7.08
C VAL A 188 2.92 -14.66 -6.45
N ASN A 189 2.32 -13.50 -6.70
CA ASN A 189 1.00 -13.15 -6.17
C ASN A 189 0.19 -12.31 -7.15
N LEU A 190 -1.11 -12.16 -6.89
CA LEU A 190 -2.04 -11.31 -7.61
C LEU A 190 -2.41 -10.11 -6.72
N HIS A 191 -1.92 -8.93 -7.09
CA HIS A 191 -2.25 -7.67 -6.39
C HIS A 191 -3.03 -6.76 -7.34
N TYR A 192 -4.37 -6.79 -7.40
CA TYR A 192 -5.31 -7.52 -6.54
C TYR A 192 -6.50 -8.06 -7.33
N ILE A 193 -7.19 -9.06 -6.77
CA ILE A 193 -8.54 -9.44 -7.22
C ILE A 193 -9.47 -8.23 -7.03
N PRO A 194 -10.27 -7.81 -8.04
CA PRO A 194 -11.20 -6.70 -7.88
C PRO A 194 -12.16 -6.95 -6.71
N VAL A 195 -12.15 -6.04 -5.74
CA VAL A 195 -12.80 -6.25 -4.43
C VAL A 195 -14.29 -6.60 -4.56
N TYR A 196 -14.99 -6.00 -5.52
CA TYR A 196 -16.42 -6.23 -5.75
C TYR A 196 -16.74 -7.63 -6.29
N ARG A 197 -15.74 -8.34 -6.83
CA ARG A 197 -15.88 -9.75 -7.27
C ARG A 197 -15.76 -10.73 -6.11
N GLN A 198 -15.29 -10.30 -4.93
CA GLN A 198 -15.20 -11.17 -3.76
C GLN A 198 -16.58 -11.62 -3.30
N PRO A 199 -16.72 -12.82 -2.68
CA PRO A 199 -18.02 -13.40 -2.33
C PRO A 199 -18.91 -12.50 -1.47
N TYR A 200 -18.31 -11.72 -0.57
CA TYR A 200 -19.04 -10.79 0.30
C TYR A 200 -19.72 -9.68 -0.50
N TYR A 201 -18.97 -8.98 -1.36
CA TYR A 201 -19.50 -7.89 -2.16
C TYR A 201 -20.44 -8.39 -3.27
N LYS A 202 -20.17 -9.56 -3.86
CA LYS A 202 -21.10 -10.17 -4.81
C LYS A 202 -22.50 -10.40 -4.19
N LYS A 203 -22.58 -10.79 -2.92
CA LYS A 203 -23.86 -10.92 -2.19
C LYS A 203 -24.57 -9.58 -1.96
N MET A 204 -23.84 -8.46 -1.98
CA MET A 204 -24.42 -7.10 -1.92
C MET A 204 -24.97 -6.62 -3.27
N GLY A 205 -24.85 -7.42 -4.34
CA GLY A 205 -25.40 -7.10 -5.66
C GLY A 205 -24.38 -6.60 -6.69
N PHE A 206 -23.09 -6.52 -6.33
CA PHE A 206 -22.04 -6.19 -7.30
C PHE A 206 -21.81 -7.31 -8.32
N GLN A 207 -21.56 -6.95 -9.57
CA GLN A 207 -21.43 -7.89 -10.68
C GLN A 207 -20.17 -7.64 -11.51
N ALA A 208 -19.70 -8.69 -12.20
CA ALA A 208 -18.63 -8.55 -13.18
C ALA A 208 -19.04 -7.57 -14.30
N GLY A 209 -18.07 -6.87 -14.87
CA GLY A 209 -18.27 -5.83 -15.87
C GLY A 209 -18.47 -4.42 -15.31
N TYR A 210 -18.56 -4.23 -13.99
CA TYR A 210 -18.72 -2.90 -13.38
C TYR A 210 -17.45 -2.04 -13.53
N CYS A 211 -16.27 -2.65 -13.42
CA CYS A 211 -14.99 -1.96 -13.52
C CYS A 211 -14.10 -2.66 -14.56
N PRO A 212 -14.37 -2.49 -15.87
CA PRO A 212 -13.70 -3.24 -16.93
C PRO A 212 -12.18 -3.09 -16.91
N VAL A 213 -11.67 -1.89 -16.62
CA VAL A 213 -10.22 -1.63 -16.52
C VAL A 213 -9.56 -2.38 -15.35
N ALA A 214 -10.25 -2.48 -14.21
CA ALA A 214 -9.75 -3.23 -13.06
C ALA A 214 -9.78 -4.75 -13.32
N GLU A 215 -10.78 -5.23 -14.06
CA GLU A 215 -10.86 -6.63 -14.49
C GLU A 215 -9.75 -6.96 -15.49
N GLU A 216 -9.51 -6.12 -16.49
CA GLU A 216 -8.43 -6.28 -17.47
C GLU A 216 -7.05 -6.31 -16.80
N TYR A 217 -6.81 -5.39 -15.86
CA TYR A 217 -5.61 -5.40 -15.04
C TYR A 217 -5.47 -6.71 -14.27
N TYR A 218 -6.52 -7.13 -13.56
CA TYR A 218 -6.50 -8.37 -12.78
C TYR A 218 -6.22 -9.61 -13.64
N HIS A 219 -6.77 -9.68 -14.85
CA HIS A 219 -6.61 -10.81 -15.77
C HIS A 219 -5.18 -10.98 -16.30
N SER A 220 -4.36 -9.93 -16.24
CA SER A 220 -2.99 -9.93 -16.77
C SER A 220 -1.92 -9.75 -15.70
N ALA A 221 -2.26 -9.23 -14.52
CA ALA A 221 -1.29 -8.87 -13.49
C ALA A 221 -0.60 -10.07 -12.84
N LEU A 222 0.71 -9.97 -12.62
CA LEU A 222 1.48 -10.92 -11.83
C LEU A 222 2.54 -10.17 -11.04
N SER A 223 2.48 -10.28 -9.71
CA SER A 223 3.49 -9.69 -8.82
C SER A 223 4.65 -10.66 -8.69
N ILE A 224 5.82 -10.24 -9.15
CA ILE A 224 7.06 -11.01 -9.06
C ILE A 224 7.90 -10.55 -7.86
N PRO A 225 8.86 -11.37 -7.38
CA PRO A 225 9.65 -11.06 -6.20
C PRO A 225 10.29 -9.67 -6.26
N LEU A 226 10.12 -8.88 -5.20
CA LEU A 226 10.76 -7.57 -5.04
C LEU A 226 10.98 -7.26 -3.56
N PHE A 227 12.24 -7.31 -3.13
CA PHE A 227 12.64 -6.92 -1.78
C PHE A 227 14.11 -6.45 -1.76
N PRO A 228 14.55 -5.67 -0.75
CA PRO A 228 15.87 -5.03 -0.76
C PRO A 228 17.07 -6.00 -0.84
N GLY A 229 16.88 -7.26 -0.43
CA GLY A 229 17.91 -8.29 -0.43
C GLY A 229 17.78 -9.30 -1.58
N LEU A 230 17.01 -9.01 -2.63
CA LEU A 230 16.85 -9.92 -3.76
C LEU A 230 18.12 -9.92 -4.62
N GLU A 231 18.84 -11.04 -4.59
CA GLU A 231 20.11 -11.22 -5.29
C GLU A 231 19.92 -11.35 -6.81
N GLU A 232 20.95 -11.02 -7.59
CA GLU A 232 20.90 -11.13 -9.06
C GLU A 232 20.61 -12.56 -9.52
N ILE A 233 21.21 -13.57 -8.90
CA ILE A 233 20.95 -14.99 -9.22
C ILE A 233 19.49 -15.38 -8.95
N GLN A 234 18.83 -14.74 -7.97
CA GLN A 234 17.41 -14.96 -7.70
C GLN A 234 16.55 -14.24 -8.74
N GLN A 235 16.94 -13.04 -9.18
CA GLN A 235 16.29 -12.34 -10.29
C GLN A 235 16.42 -13.10 -11.61
N ASP A 236 17.59 -13.66 -11.89
CA ASP A 236 17.85 -14.45 -13.11
C ASP A 236 16.90 -15.65 -13.16
N ARG A 237 16.68 -16.37 -12.05
CA ARG A 237 15.68 -17.44 -11.98
C ARG A 237 14.26 -16.97 -12.33
N VAL A 238 13.87 -15.78 -11.90
CA VAL A 238 12.58 -15.17 -12.26
C VAL A 238 12.53 -14.87 -13.76
N ILE A 239 13.56 -14.23 -14.29
CA ILE A 239 13.67 -13.84 -15.70
C ILE A 239 13.70 -15.06 -16.62
N ASP A 240 14.49 -16.09 -16.29
CA ASP A 240 14.59 -17.34 -17.05
C ASP A 240 13.25 -18.07 -17.08
N THR A 241 12.53 -18.08 -15.95
CA THR A 241 11.20 -18.69 -15.89
C THR A 241 10.21 -17.96 -16.78
N LEU A 242 10.21 -16.62 -16.75
CA LEU A 242 9.37 -15.80 -17.64
C LEU A 242 9.78 -15.95 -19.12
N THR A 243 11.07 -16.13 -19.40
CA THR A 243 11.59 -16.35 -20.76
C THR A 243 11.15 -17.71 -21.31
N SER A 244 11.00 -18.71 -20.44
CA SER A 244 10.54 -20.06 -20.80
C SER A 244 9.04 -20.16 -21.10
N ILE A 245 8.27 -19.06 -20.95
CA ILE A 245 6.86 -19.00 -21.32
C ILE A 245 6.74 -19.19 -22.83
N ASP A 246 5.87 -20.11 -23.27
CA ASP A 246 5.67 -20.43 -24.68
C ASP A 246 5.13 -19.21 -25.45
N LYS A 247 6.01 -18.59 -26.26
CA LYS A 247 5.66 -17.45 -27.11
C LYS A 247 4.78 -17.95 -28.26
N GLY A 248 3.66 -17.29 -28.50
CA GLY A 248 2.88 -17.54 -29.72
C GLY A 248 3.71 -17.11 -30.93
N ASN A 249 3.99 -18.04 -31.84
CA ASN A 249 4.49 -17.71 -33.20
C ASN A 249 3.49 -16.82 -33.94
#